data_AF-A0A5E5QPG9-F1
#
_entry.id   AF-A0A5E5QPG9-F1
#
_cell.length_a   1.000
_cell.length_b   1.000
_cell.length_c   1.000
_cell.angle_alpha   90.00
_cell.angle_beta   90.00
_cell.angle_gamma   90.00
#
_symmetry.space_group_name_H-M   'P 1'
#
loop_
_entity.id
_entity.type
_entity.pdbx_description
1 polymer ?
#
loop_
_entity_poly.entity_id
_entity_poly.type
_entity_poly.pdbx_seq_one_letter_code
_entity_poly.pdbx_strand_id
1 'polypeptide(L)'
;DKIQVQQKRYRYTGKERDDSSGLCYYGARYLAPWLTRWINPDAAGAVDGLNLYVYVDNNPLKYIDPTGHVKVIPADISLADYEIDVLSPIEGTYQNNDLFHFPAAYERLENIVRTYPADKLNLLNANTKFSVISDGSSNRELIIQAHTRPSYDSFRNTMNFSIGELVFNSNFKNENPNLRSGLNATEVTSYQYLGMTKIAGALNMLPTTMLRYHAINPSVSKAIKIYRADGNYPKFYRNFLIKSDNGRSSLRITNTFSLKVTFIELEDIGSNVRLYLKPKMPLISTEKSLPPRGEMHEYTSRLSRIRRQASRCTIS
;
A
#
# COMPACT_ATOMS: atom_id res chain seq x y z
N ASP A 1 -39.01 13.98 -35.62
CA ASP A 1 -38.43 13.81 -34.28
C ASP A 1 -37.09 13.08 -34.33
N LYS A 2 -36.00 13.79 -34.01
CA LYS A 2 -34.67 13.18 -33.89
C LYS A 2 -34.56 12.55 -32.51
N ILE A 3 -34.44 11.23 -32.46
CA ILE A 3 -34.04 10.49 -31.26
C ILE A 3 -32.63 10.98 -30.90
N GLN A 4 -32.53 11.79 -29.86
CA GLN A 4 -31.26 12.27 -29.33
C GLN A 4 -30.61 11.08 -28.60
N VAL A 5 -29.80 10.30 -29.31
CA VAL A 5 -29.03 9.20 -28.72
C VAL A 5 -28.03 9.82 -27.76
N GLN A 6 -28.24 9.60 -26.45
CA GLN A 6 -27.31 10.03 -25.43
C GLN A 6 -25.99 9.27 -25.62
N GLN A 7 -24.97 9.96 -26.12
CA GLN A 7 -23.64 9.38 -26.39
C GLN A 7 -23.04 8.87 -25.07
N LYS A 8 -22.43 7.68 -25.12
CA LYS A 8 -21.75 7.11 -23.94
C LYS A 8 -20.54 7.99 -23.60
N ARG A 9 -20.63 8.72 -22.48
CA ARG A 9 -19.62 9.67 -22.00
C ARG A 9 -18.26 9.01 -21.75
N TYR A 10 -18.27 7.81 -21.16
CA TYR A 10 -17.07 7.01 -20.90
C TYR A 10 -16.88 5.91 -21.96
N ARG A 11 -15.70 5.85 -22.56
CA ARG A 11 -15.40 4.95 -23.69
C ARG A 11 -14.12 4.16 -23.47
N TYR A 12 -13.05 4.55 -24.16
CA TYR A 12 -11.78 3.83 -24.18
C TYR A 12 -11.13 3.85 -22.79
N THR A 13 -10.75 2.68 -22.29
CA THR A 13 -10.17 2.45 -20.94
C THR A 13 -10.92 3.16 -19.81
N GLY A 14 -12.25 3.26 -19.91
CA GLY A 14 -13.08 3.89 -18.88
C GLY A 14 -12.94 5.42 -18.79
N LYS A 15 -12.29 6.07 -19.76
CA LYS A 15 -12.10 7.52 -19.76
C LYS A 15 -13.19 8.27 -20.49
N GLU A 16 -13.43 9.49 -20.02
CA GLU A 16 -14.36 10.42 -20.64
C GLU A 16 -13.81 10.83 -22.02
N ARG A 17 -14.64 10.73 -23.04
CA ARG A 17 -14.34 11.24 -24.37
C ARG A 17 -15.17 12.50 -24.60
N ASP A 18 -14.48 13.60 -24.86
CA ASP A 18 -15.13 14.83 -25.30
C ASP A 18 -15.60 14.65 -26.76
N ASP A 19 -16.89 14.86 -27.00
CA ASP A 19 -17.50 14.68 -28.32
C ASP A 19 -17.11 15.80 -29.30
N SER A 20 -16.73 16.99 -28.80
CA SER A 20 -16.39 18.12 -29.65
C SER A 20 -15.00 18.00 -30.26
N SER A 21 -14.00 17.64 -29.47
CA SER A 21 -12.62 17.40 -29.93
C SER A 21 -12.35 15.95 -30.32
N GLY A 22 -13.14 15.00 -29.81
CA GLY A 22 -12.89 13.57 -29.93
C GLY A 22 -11.79 13.04 -28.99
N LEU A 23 -11.15 13.89 -28.19
CA LEU A 23 -10.07 13.52 -27.28
C LEU A 23 -10.60 12.78 -26.04
N CYS A 24 -9.79 11.88 -25.49
CA CYS A 24 -10.07 11.24 -24.21
C CYS A 24 -9.29 11.93 -23.09
N TYR A 25 -9.96 12.32 -22.00
CA TYR A 25 -9.34 12.97 -20.84
C TYR A 25 -8.90 11.95 -19.80
N TYR A 26 -7.62 11.98 -19.43
CA TYR A 26 -7.00 11.03 -18.50
C TYR A 26 -6.63 11.64 -17.15
N GLY A 27 -6.97 12.91 -16.90
CA GLY A 27 -6.51 13.63 -15.71
C GLY A 27 -5.36 14.56 -16.07
N ALA A 28 -4.18 13.99 -16.30
CA ALA A 28 -2.98 14.77 -16.61
C ALA A 28 -2.78 15.09 -18.10
N ARG A 29 -3.26 14.20 -18.96
CA ARG A 29 -3.06 14.30 -20.41
C ARG A 29 -4.34 14.02 -21.17
N TYR A 30 -4.38 14.52 -22.40
CA TYR A 30 -5.43 14.19 -23.36
C TYR A 30 -4.87 13.21 -24.39
N LEU A 31 -5.56 12.10 -24.59
CA LEU A 31 -5.23 11.11 -25.61
C LEU A 31 -6.00 11.42 -26.88
N ALA A 32 -5.33 11.45 -28.03
CA ALA A 32 -5.96 11.40 -29.34
C ALA A 32 -6.13 9.92 -29.74
N PRO A 33 -7.33 9.31 -29.61
CA PRO A 33 -7.48 7.87 -29.79
C PRO A 33 -7.20 7.42 -31.22
N TRP A 34 -7.43 8.29 -32.21
CA TRP A 34 -7.13 8.02 -33.62
C TRP A 34 -5.63 8.01 -33.95
N LEU A 35 -4.78 8.59 -33.08
CA LEU A 35 -3.32 8.53 -33.22
C LEU A 35 -2.68 7.53 -32.25
N THR A 36 -3.40 7.09 -31.21
CA THR A 36 -2.82 6.35 -30.07
C THR A 36 -1.61 7.10 -29.47
N ARG A 37 -1.76 8.42 -29.32
CA ARG A 37 -0.73 9.35 -28.85
C ARG A 37 -1.32 10.38 -27.91
N TRP A 38 -0.54 10.77 -26.91
CA TRP A 38 -0.83 11.95 -26.11
C TRP A 38 -0.72 13.19 -26.99
N ILE A 39 -1.59 14.17 -26.78
CA ILE A 39 -1.49 15.46 -27.50
C ILE A 39 -0.56 16.46 -26.80
N ASN A 40 -0.22 16.20 -25.54
CA ASN A 40 0.73 16.97 -24.75
C ASN A 40 1.86 16.05 -24.24
N PRO A 41 3.10 16.56 -24.10
CA PRO A 41 4.22 15.77 -23.62
C PRO A 41 4.01 15.35 -22.16
N ASP A 42 4.63 14.25 -21.75
CA ASP A 42 4.70 13.84 -20.35
C ASP A 42 5.38 14.90 -19.48
N ALA A 43 4.64 15.46 -18.52
CA ALA A 43 5.16 16.44 -17.58
C ALA A 43 6.21 15.85 -16.61
N ALA A 44 6.22 14.52 -16.44
CA ALA A 44 7.27 13.83 -15.68
C ALA A 44 8.61 13.79 -16.43
N GLY A 45 8.66 14.16 -17.71
CA GLY A 45 9.86 14.09 -18.55
C GLY A 45 10.13 12.66 -19.04
N ALA A 46 11.40 12.36 -19.35
CA ALA A 46 11.80 11.11 -20.01
C ALA A 46 11.78 9.86 -19.11
N VAL A 47 10.86 9.81 -18.13
CA VAL A 47 10.72 8.73 -17.14
C VAL A 47 10.27 7.42 -17.80
N ASP A 48 9.30 7.47 -18.72
CA ASP A 48 8.80 6.32 -19.48
C ASP A 48 9.50 6.17 -20.85
N GLY A 49 10.66 6.80 -21.03
CA GLY A 49 11.46 6.80 -22.26
C GLY A 49 11.54 8.16 -22.95
N LEU A 50 12.33 8.24 -24.03
CA LEU A 50 12.63 9.50 -24.71
C LEU A 50 11.44 10.09 -25.48
N ASN A 51 10.41 9.29 -25.77
CA ASN A 51 9.23 9.74 -26.50
C ASN A 51 8.12 10.15 -25.54
N LEU A 52 8.06 11.44 -25.23
CA LEU A 52 7.10 12.02 -24.27
C LEU A 52 5.63 11.97 -24.72
N TYR A 53 5.35 11.55 -25.95
CA TYR A 53 3.99 11.47 -26.53
C TYR A 53 3.50 10.03 -26.68
N VAL A 54 4.32 9.03 -26.34
CA VAL A 54 3.97 7.62 -26.51
C VAL A 54 2.84 7.24 -25.56
N TYR A 55 1.80 6.58 -26.10
CA TYR A 55 0.77 5.97 -25.28
C TYR A 55 1.19 4.53 -24.97
N VAL A 56 1.42 4.24 -23.69
CA VAL A 56 1.63 2.89 -23.12
C VAL A 56 2.60 1.99 -23.90
N ASP A 57 3.78 2.50 -24.26
CA ASP A 57 4.81 1.80 -25.06
C ASP A 57 4.34 1.25 -26.41
N ASN A 58 3.32 1.85 -27.02
CA ASN A 58 2.68 1.31 -28.22
C ASN A 58 2.10 -0.10 -28.02
N ASN A 59 1.78 -0.51 -26.79
CA ASN A 59 1.11 -1.78 -26.51
C ASN A 59 -0.24 -1.60 -25.77
N PRO A 60 -1.22 -0.93 -26.42
CA PRO A 60 -2.53 -0.62 -25.82
C PRO A 60 -3.46 -1.84 -25.65
N LEU A 61 -3.07 -3.01 -26.17
CA LEU A 61 -3.77 -4.27 -25.93
C LEU A 61 -3.44 -4.85 -24.56
N LYS A 62 -2.23 -4.55 -24.07
CA LYS A 62 -1.71 -5.05 -22.80
C LYS A 62 -1.86 -4.03 -21.67
N TYR A 63 -1.70 -2.75 -22.00
CA TYR A 63 -1.57 -1.68 -21.03
C TYR A 63 -2.65 -0.61 -21.20
N ILE A 64 -2.95 0.04 -20.08
CA ILE A 64 -3.77 1.26 -20.01
C ILE A 64 -2.98 2.32 -19.23
N ASP A 65 -3.20 3.61 -19.46
CA ASP A 65 -2.70 4.65 -18.54
C ASP A 65 -3.91 5.17 -17.76
N PRO A 66 -4.05 4.98 -16.44
CA PRO A 66 -5.23 5.44 -15.71
C PRO A 66 -5.22 6.94 -15.39
N THR A 67 -4.07 7.59 -15.40
CA THR A 67 -3.92 8.98 -14.92
C THR A 67 -3.28 9.93 -15.92
N GLY A 68 -2.85 9.41 -17.06
CA GLY A 68 -2.04 10.15 -18.01
C GLY A 68 -0.61 10.36 -17.51
N HIS A 69 -0.09 9.47 -16.67
CA HIS A 69 1.29 9.53 -16.17
C HIS A 69 1.97 8.17 -16.07
N VAL A 70 1.19 7.09 -16.04
CA VAL A 70 1.67 5.79 -15.59
C VAL A 70 0.92 4.71 -16.36
N LYS A 71 1.60 3.97 -17.23
CA LYS A 71 1.00 2.79 -17.88
C LYS A 71 0.88 1.66 -16.84
N VAL A 72 -0.25 0.96 -16.79
CA VAL A 72 -0.49 -0.18 -15.90
C VAL A 72 -1.17 -1.32 -16.67
N ILE A 73 -1.21 -2.50 -16.06
CA ILE A 73 -1.97 -3.64 -16.58
C ILE A 73 -3.36 -3.65 -15.91
N PRO A 74 -4.47 -3.69 -16.67
CA PRO A 74 -5.80 -3.85 -16.09
C PRO A 74 -5.93 -5.21 -15.41
N ALA A 75 -6.66 -5.27 -14.29
CA ALA A 75 -6.72 -6.42 -13.38
C ALA A 75 -7.13 -7.77 -14.03
N ASP A 76 -7.72 -7.75 -15.23
CA ASP A 76 -8.16 -8.95 -15.97
C ASP A 76 -7.12 -9.54 -16.94
N ILE A 77 -5.96 -8.92 -17.14
CA ILE A 77 -4.93 -9.44 -18.05
C ILE A 77 -3.70 -9.86 -17.23
N SER A 78 -3.66 -11.13 -16.86
CA SER A 78 -2.40 -11.77 -16.47
C SER A 78 -1.51 -11.88 -17.71
N LEU A 79 -0.43 -11.07 -17.80
CA LEU A 79 0.94 -11.48 -18.18
C LEU A 79 1.88 -10.26 -18.40
N ALA A 80 3.03 -10.28 -17.71
CA ALA A 80 4.27 -9.46 -17.81
C ALA A 80 4.25 -7.95 -17.44
N ASP A 81 4.80 -7.67 -16.25
CA ASP A 81 5.72 -6.61 -15.76
C ASP A 81 5.64 -5.18 -16.33
N TYR A 82 5.44 -4.22 -15.42
CA TYR A 82 5.69 -2.81 -15.63
C TYR A 82 6.87 -2.37 -14.76
N GLU A 83 7.70 -1.48 -15.30
CA GLU A 83 8.77 -0.78 -14.61
C GLU A 83 8.20 0.58 -14.12
N ILE A 84 7.61 0.63 -12.92
CA ILE A 84 7.31 1.91 -12.26
C ILE A 84 8.60 2.40 -11.62
N ASP A 85 9.10 3.56 -12.03
CA ASP A 85 10.00 4.32 -11.16
C ASP A 85 9.16 5.00 -10.06
N VAL A 86 9.07 4.35 -8.91
CA VAL A 86 8.30 4.85 -7.75
C VAL A 86 8.87 6.13 -7.14
N LEU A 87 10.07 6.55 -7.56
CA LEU A 87 10.77 7.76 -7.09
C LEU A 87 10.76 8.89 -8.13
N SER A 88 10.15 8.67 -9.29
CA SER A 88 9.98 9.69 -10.31
C SER A 88 8.93 10.74 -9.88
N PRO A 89 9.08 12.02 -10.29
CA PRO A 89 8.16 13.09 -9.91
C PRO A 89 6.70 12.79 -10.25
N ILE A 90 5.78 13.13 -9.35
CA ILE A 90 4.33 12.91 -9.51
C ILE A 90 3.67 14.29 -9.62
N GLU A 91 2.77 14.50 -10.57
CA GLU A 91 1.86 15.65 -10.49
C GLU A 91 0.69 15.29 -9.56
N GLY A 92 0.38 16.17 -8.61
CA GLY A 92 -0.68 15.99 -7.62
C GLY A 92 -2.09 16.15 -8.20
N THR A 93 -2.46 15.25 -9.11
CA THR A 93 -3.74 15.26 -9.85
C THR A 93 -4.91 14.69 -9.06
N TYR A 94 -4.66 13.97 -7.96
CA TYR A 94 -5.68 13.41 -7.09
C TYR A 94 -5.60 13.97 -5.66
N GLN A 95 -6.73 14.46 -5.17
CA GLN A 95 -6.91 14.87 -3.78
C GLN A 95 -8.23 14.34 -3.22
N ASN A 96 -8.22 13.98 -1.93
CA ASN A 96 -9.40 13.56 -1.20
C ASN A 96 -9.29 13.99 0.27
N ASN A 97 -10.39 14.46 0.86
CA ASN A 97 -10.49 14.86 2.26
C ASN A 97 -10.39 13.69 3.24
N ASP A 98 -10.61 12.45 2.77
CA ASP A 98 -10.42 11.24 3.57
C ASP A 98 -8.93 10.80 3.67
N LEU A 99 -8.02 11.58 3.09
CA LEU A 99 -6.57 11.42 3.19
C LEU A 99 -5.95 12.59 3.97
N PHE A 100 -4.79 12.35 4.58
CA PHE A 100 -3.99 13.45 5.13
C PHE A 100 -3.12 14.06 4.04
N HIS A 101 -3.35 15.33 3.70
CA HIS A 101 -2.37 16.12 2.96
C HIS A 101 -1.20 16.49 3.90
N PHE A 102 -0.06 15.82 3.75
CA PHE A 102 1.09 15.97 4.64
C PHE A 102 2.44 15.93 3.89
N PRO A 103 2.80 17.01 3.17
CA PRO A 103 3.97 17.05 2.28
C PRO A 103 5.29 16.66 2.95
N ALA A 104 5.59 17.23 4.11
CA ALA A 104 6.87 16.96 4.80
C ALA A 104 7.05 15.48 5.20
N ALA A 105 5.97 14.78 5.52
CA ALA A 105 6.02 13.36 5.84
C ALA A 105 6.11 12.49 4.57
N TYR A 106 5.47 12.92 3.48
CA TYR A 106 5.55 12.27 2.18
C TYR A 106 6.96 12.37 1.59
N GLU A 107 7.55 13.57 1.56
CA GLU A 107 8.94 13.79 1.15
C GLU A 107 9.92 12.95 1.99
N ARG A 108 9.69 12.88 3.30
CA ARG A 108 10.49 12.01 4.18
C ARG A 108 10.36 10.53 3.79
N LEU A 109 9.18 10.07 3.38
CA LEU A 109 8.97 8.69 2.92
C LEU A 109 9.73 8.41 1.63
N GLU A 110 9.70 9.35 0.67
CA GLU A 110 10.50 9.27 -0.56
C GLU A 110 12.00 9.20 -0.24
N ASN A 111 12.48 10.06 0.65
CA ASN A 111 13.88 10.07 1.08
C ASN A 111 14.28 8.74 1.74
N ILE A 112 13.41 8.14 2.55
CA ILE A 112 13.66 6.81 3.11
C ILE A 112 13.85 5.77 2.01
N VAL A 113 12.96 5.73 1.02
CA VAL A 113 13.05 4.76 -0.09
C VAL A 113 14.27 5.02 -0.97
N ARG A 114 14.63 6.30 -1.23
CA ARG A 114 15.86 6.69 -1.93
C ARG A 114 17.13 6.17 -1.26
N THR A 115 17.13 6.03 0.07
CA THR A 115 18.29 5.55 0.84
C THR A 115 18.38 4.03 0.96
N TYR A 116 17.46 3.27 0.34
CA TYR A 116 17.56 1.81 0.37
C TYR A 116 18.83 1.31 -0.32
N PRO A 117 19.46 0.25 0.20
CA PRO A 117 20.54 -0.45 -0.49
C PRO A 117 20.13 -0.84 -1.92
N ALA A 118 21.05 -0.69 -2.87
CA ALA A 118 20.77 -0.90 -4.29
C ALA A 118 20.26 -2.31 -4.59
N ASP A 119 20.79 -3.34 -3.93
CA ASP A 119 20.32 -4.73 -4.03
C ASP A 119 18.86 -4.88 -3.62
N LYS A 120 18.45 -4.23 -2.52
CA LYS A 120 17.05 -4.25 -2.06
C LYS A 120 16.13 -3.47 -2.98
N LEU A 121 16.57 -2.30 -3.46
CA LEU A 121 15.78 -1.49 -4.39
C LEU A 121 15.58 -2.25 -5.72
N ASN A 122 16.63 -2.85 -6.26
CA ASN A 122 16.55 -3.69 -7.46
C ASN A 122 15.61 -4.88 -7.25
N LEU A 123 15.67 -5.51 -6.07
CA LEU A 123 14.77 -6.62 -5.75
C LEU A 123 13.30 -6.17 -5.68
N LEU A 124 13.02 -4.98 -5.11
CA LEU A 124 11.68 -4.40 -5.08
C LEU A 124 11.19 -4.04 -6.49
N ASN A 125 12.01 -3.37 -7.30
CA ASN A 125 11.70 -2.99 -8.67
C ASN A 125 11.35 -4.22 -9.51
N ALA A 126 12.17 -5.27 -9.44
CA ALA A 126 11.99 -6.47 -10.25
C ALA A 126 10.83 -7.37 -9.81
N ASN A 127 10.36 -7.26 -8.55
CA ASN A 127 9.40 -8.22 -7.98
C ASN A 127 8.08 -7.61 -7.53
N THR A 128 7.87 -6.29 -7.70
CA THR A 128 6.64 -5.61 -7.32
C THR A 128 5.73 -5.36 -8.51
N LYS A 129 4.49 -5.82 -8.42
CA LYS A 129 3.44 -5.57 -9.41
C LYS A 129 2.35 -4.69 -8.81
N PHE A 130 1.82 -3.77 -9.61
CA PHE A 130 0.72 -2.92 -9.23
C PHE A 130 -0.51 -3.21 -10.08
N SER A 131 -1.69 -3.07 -9.50
CA SER A 131 -2.96 -3.33 -10.17
C SER A 131 -4.00 -2.32 -9.72
N VAL A 132 -4.65 -1.65 -10.67
CA VAL A 132 -5.81 -0.81 -10.38
C VAL A 132 -7.03 -1.72 -10.26
N ILE A 133 -7.51 -1.91 -9.03
CA ILE A 133 -8.68 -2.74 -8.74
C ILE A 133 -9.96 -1.98 -9.08
N SER A 134 -9.98 -0.67 -8.84
CA SER A 134 -11.02 0.25 -9.29
C SER A 134 -10.38 1.61 -9.53
N ASP A 135 -10.72 2.26 -10.64
CA ASP A 135 -10.04 3.46 -11.16
C ASP A 135 -10.77 4.77 -10.80
N GLY A 136 -11.75 4.70 -9.89
CA GLY A 136 -12.57 5.84 -9.51
C GLY A 136 -13.63 6.23 -10.55
N SER A 137 -13.71 5.55 -11.70
CA SER A 137 -14.72 5.88 -12.72
C SER A 137 -16.14 5.51 -12.25
N SER A 138 -17.14 6.30 -12.66
CA SER A 138 -18.57 6.03 -12.38
C SER A 138 -18.94 5.97 -10.88
N ASN A 139 -18.47 6.91 -10.05
CA ASN A 139 -18.69 6.96 -8.59
C ASN A 139 -18.18 5.73 -7.83
N ARG A 140 -17.25 4.96 -8.40
CA ARG A 140 -16.58 3.86 -7.71
C ARG A 140 -15.39 4.38 -6.91
N GLU A 141 -14.95 3.58 -5.95
CA GLU A 141 -13.76 3.89 -5.15
C GLU A 141 -12.48 3.82 -6.00
N LEU A 142 -11.45 4.62 -5.70
CA LEU A 142 -10.13 4.51 -6.28
C LEU A 142 -9.29 3.55 -5.42
N ILE A 143 -9.07 2.34 -5.94
CA ILE A 143 -8.42 1.25 -5.22
C ILE A 143 -7.26 0.72 -6.04
N ILE A 144 -6.08 0.75 -5.44
CA ILE A 144 -4.85 0.27 -6.08
C ILE A 144 -4.22 -0.77 -5.16
N GLN A 145 -3.80 -1.89 -5.74
CA GLN A 145 -3.13 -2.98 -5.05
C GLN A 145 -1.68 -3.07 -5.51
N ALA A 146 -0.80 -3.43 -4.58
CA ALA A 146 0.58 -3.78 -4.86
C ALA A 146 0.90 -5.19 -4.33
N HIS A 147 1.61 -5.98 -5.12
CA HIS A 147 2.08 -7.31 -4.76
C HIS A 147 3.57 -7.45 -5.06
N THR A 148 4.39 -7.58 -4.01
CA THR A 148 5.82 -7.90 -4.10
C THR A 148 6.04 -9.40 -3.81
N ARG A 149 6.66 -10.15 -4.74
CA ARG A 149 6.97 -11.58 -4.59
C ARG A 149 8.45 -11.93 -4.85
N PRO A 150 9.38 -11.49 -3.98
CA PRO A 150 10.79 -11.79 -4.13
C PRO A 150 11.12 -13.19 -3.54
N SER A 151 11.80 -14.03 -4.32
CA SER A 151 12.15 -15.40 -3.91
C SER A 151 10.92 -16.21 -3.50
N TYR A 152 10.79 -16.56 -2.21
CA TYR A 152 9.63 -17.28 -1.66
C TYR A 152 8.83 -16.44 -0.64
N ASP A 153 9.11 -15.13 -0.56
CA ASP A 153 8.34 -14.21 0.25
C ASP A 153 7.19 -13.61 -0.57
N SER A 154 6.12 -13.19 0.10
CA SER A 154 4.94 -12.59 -0.56
C SER A 154 4.34 -11.48 0.31
N PHE A 155 4.28 -10.27 -0.25
CA PHE A 155 3.73 -9.09 0.39
C PHE A 155 2.64 -8.48 -0.49
N ARG A 156 1.45 -8.32 0.06
CA ARG A 156 0.31 -7.73 -0.64
C ARG A 156 -0.34 -6.66 0.22
N ASN A 157 -0.40 -5.45 -0.30
CA ASN A 157 -1.07 -4.33 0.32
C ASN A 157 -2.01 -3.67 -0.70
N THR A 158 -3.10 -3.09 -0.21
CA THR A 158 -4.08 -2.38 -1.03
C THR A 158 -4.32 -1.02 -0.41
N MET A 159 -4.29 0.04 -1.21
CA MET A 159 -4.67 1.39 -0.80
C MET A 159 -6.02 1.74 -1.42
N ASN A 160 -6.98 2.06 -0.56
CA ASN A 160 -8.23 2.67 -0.98
C ASN A 160 -8.12 4.19 -0.77
N PHE A 161 -7.85 4.91 -1.86
CA PHE A 161 -7.68 6.36 -1.86
C PHE A 161 -9.01 7.11 -1.70
N SER A 162 -10.15 6.43 -1.84
CA SER A 162 -11.46 7.04 -1.63
C SER A 162 -11.84 7.15 -0.16
N ILE A 163 -11.36 6.24 0.70
CA ILE A 163 -11.68 6.24 2.14
C ILE A 163 -10.44 6.39 3.04
N GLY A 164 -9.26 6.54 2.43
CA GLY A 164 -8.00 6.71 3.16
C GLY A 164 -7.51 5.49 3.93
N GLU A 165 -7.87 4.28 3.51
CA GLU A 165 -7.50 3.04 4.20
C GLU A 165 -6.38 2.29 3.46
N LEU A 166 -5.25 2.11 4.17
CA LEU A 166 -4.17 1.21 3.73
C LEU A 166 -4.35 -0.17 4.36
N VAL A 167 -4.73 -1.14 3.53
CA VAL A 167 -4.99 -2.53 3.92
C VAL A 167 -3.74 -3.39 3.75
N PHE A 168 -3.39 -4.11 4.79
CA PHE A 168 -2.31 -5.08 4.80
C PHE A 168 -2.89 -6.48 4.57
N ASN A 169 -3.03 -6.87 3.30
CA ASN A 169 -3.69 -8.12 2.93
C ASN A 169 -2.86 -9.35 3.30
N SER A 170 -1.54 -9.30 3.07
CA SER A 170 -0.65 -10.41 3.44
C SER A 170 0.81 -10.00 3.55
N ASN A 171 1.52 -10.64 4.47
CA ASN A 171 2.98 -10.53 4.63
C ASN A 171 3.52 -11.90 5.04
N PHE A 172 3.75 -12.74 4.04
CA PHE A 172 4.28 -14.08 4.20
C PHE A 172 5.78 -14.06 3.96
N LYS A 173 6.54 -14.53 4.95
CA LYS A 173 7.96 -14.80 4.80
C LYS A 173 8.18 -16.31 4.82
N ASN A 174 9.13 -16.78 4.03
CA ASN A 174 9.49 -18.19 4.05
C ASN A 174 9.91 -18.63 5.47
N GLU A 175 9.50 -19.83 5.87
CA GLU A 175 9.85 -20.40 7.16
C GLU A 175 11.35 -20.60 7.27
N ASN A 176 11.99 -21.08 6.20
CA ASN A 176 13.45 -21.22 6.09
C ASN A 176 14.10 -19.83 5.92
N PRO A 177 14.91 -19.37 6.90
CA PRO A 177 15.56 -18.07 6.83
C PRO A 177 16.48 -17.89 5.62
N ASN A 178 17.08 -18.97 5.13
CA ASN A 178 18.01 -18.94 3.99
C ASN A 178 17.29 -18.71 2.65
N LEU A 179 15.97 -18.88 2.62
CA LEU A 179 15.13 -18.67 1.43
C LEU A 179 14.41 -17.32 1.45
N ARG A 180 14.65 -16.49 2.48
CA ARG A 180 14.03 -15.17 2.61
C ARG A 180 14.76 -14.16 1.74
N SER A 181 13.99 -13.22 1.19
CA SER A 181 14.48 -12.12 0.36
C SER A 181 15.35 -11.08 1.07
N GLY A 182 15.43 -11.13 2.41
CA GLY A 182 16.06 -10.08 3.21
C GLY A 182 15.24 -8.78 3.33
N LEU A 183 14.19 -8.60 2.53
CA LEU A 183 13.28 -7.46 2.61
C LEU A 183 12.40 -7.53 3.85
N ASN A 184 12.17 -6.40 4.51
CA ASN A 184 11.25 -6.31 5.63
C ASN A 184 9.91 -5.64 5.25
N ALA A 185 8.89 -5.84 6.08
CA ALA A 185 7.54 -5.35 5.78
C ALA A 185 7.45 -3.83 5.67
N THR A 186 8.27 -3.10 6.43
CA THR A 186 8.34 -1.64 6.37
C THR A 186 8.96 -1.21 5.05
N GLU A 187 10.06 -1.86 4.64
CA GLU A 187 10.71 -1.58 3.35
C GLU A 187 9.75 -1.74 2.18
N VAL A 188 9.09 -2.90 2.13
CA VAL A 188 8.14 -3.25 1.07
C VAL A 188 6.91 -2.33 1.10
N THR A 189 6.35 -2.05 2.28
CA THR A 189 5.16 -1.19 2.37
C THR A 189 5.45 0.23 1.93
N SER A 190 6.59 0.81 2.32
CA SER A 190 6.96 2.17 1.89
C SER A 190 7.10 2.25 0.37
N TYR A 191 7.79 1.28 -0.24
CA TYR A 191 7.98 1.21 -1.69
C TYR A 191 6.63 1.04 -2.40
N GLN A 192 5.81 0.08 -1.95
CA GLN A 192 4.48 -0.16 -2.51
C GLN A 192 3.57 1.06 -2.36
N TYR A 193 3.62 1.75 -1.23
CA TYR A 193 2.80 2.92 -1.00
C TYR A 193 3.12 4.05 -1.98
N LEU A 194 4.41 4.36 -2.18
CA LEU A 194 4.84 5.36 -3.17
C LEU A 194 4.44 4.97 -4.61
N GLY A 195 4.54 3.69 -4.97
CA GLY A 195 4.07 3.24 -6.28
C GLY A 195 2.55 3.34 -6.44
N MET A 196 1.77 3.06 -5.39
CA MET A 196 0.31 3.22 -5.42
C MET A 196 -0.09 4.71 -5.50
N THR A 197 0.57 5.61 -4.77
CA THR A 197 0.30 7.06 -4.86
C THR A 197 0.71 7.63 -6.21
N LYS A 198 1.79 7.12 -6.81
CA LYS A 198 2.21 7.44 -8.19
C LYS A 198 1.12 7.10 -9.20
N ILE A 199 0.59 5.88 -9.14
CA ILE A 199 -0.51 5.49 -10.04
C ILE A 199 -1.76 6.32 -9.76
N ALA A 200 -2.06 6.62 -8.50
CA ALA A 200 -3.23 7.43 -8.15
C ALA A 200 -3.11 8.91 -8.52
N GLY A 201 -1.89 9.45 -8.72
CA GLY A 201 -1.66 10.90 -8.76
C GLY A 201 -1.82 11.58 -7.39
N ALA A 202 -1.71 10.82 -6.30
CA ALA A 202 -2.01 11.26 -4.93
C ALA A 202 -0.78 11.84 -4.22
N LEU A 203 -0.14 12.84 -4.82
CA LEU A 203 1.04 13.51 -4.25
C LEU A 203 0.74 14.07 -2.86
N ASN A 204 1.67 13.90 -1.92
CA ASN A 204 1.58 14.39 -0.53
C ASN A 204 0.43 13.80 0.30
N MET A 205 -0.30 12.82 -0.21
CA MET A 205 -1.40 12.20 0.50
C MET A 205 -0.94 10.99 1.31
N LEU A 206 -1.40 10.89 2.56
CA LEU A 206 -1.13 9.79 3.49
C LEU A 206 -2.46 9.16 3.98
N PRO A 207 -2.45 7.87 4.35
CA PRO A 207 -3.65 7.19 4.82
C PRO A 207 -4.11 7.73 6.18
N THR A 208 -5.43 7.78 6.38
CA THR A 208 -6.06 8.10 7.67
C THR A 208 -6.25 6.87 8.53
N THR A 209 -6.33 5.70 7.91
CA THR A 209 -6.48 4.41 8.59
C THR A 209 -5.57 3.34 8.00
N MET A 210 -5.26 2.34 8.82
CA MET A 210 -4.50 1.16 8.43
C MET A 210 -5.20 -0.11 8.90
N LEU A 211 -5.51 -1.03 8.00
CA LEU A 211 -6.24 -2.26 8.32
C LEU A 211 -5.33 -3.49 8.29
N ARG A 212 -5.17 -4.16 9.43
CA ARG A 212 -4.56 -5.50 9.48
C ARG A 212 -5.61 -6.54 9.13
N TYR A 213 -5.69 -6.88 7.84
CA TYR A 213 -6.60 -7.91 7.35
C TYR A 213 -6.15 -9.30 7.82
N HIS A 214 -7.12 -10.06 8.34
CA HIS A 214 -6.98 -11.43 8.80
C HIS A 214 -5.73 -11.68 9.66
N ALA A 215 -5.55 -10.90 10.73
CA ALA A 215 -4.38 -10.95 11.60
C ALA A 215 -4.39 -12.17 12.54
N ILE A 216 -4.06 -13.36 12.04
CA ILE A 216 -4.20 -14.64 12.76
C ILE A 216 -2.95 -15.15 13.49
N ASN A 217 -1.87 -14.35 13.59
CA ASN A 217 -0.66 -14.83 14.28
C ASN A 217 -0.93 -15.12 15.77
N PRO A 218 -0.16 -16.03 16.42
CA PRO A 218 -0.44 -16.46 17.80
C PRO A 218 -0.52 -15.31 18.81
N SER A 219 0.33 -14.28 18.66
CA SER A 219 0.35 -13.13 19.56
C SER A 219 -0.90 -12.25 19.44
N VAL A 220 -1.44 -12.09 18.23
CA VAL A 220 -2.68 -11.36 17.96
C VAL A 220 -3.89 -12.16 18.41
N SER A 221 -3.95 -13.45 18.07
CA SER A 221 -5.04 -14.35 18.50
C SER A 221 -5.17 -14.39 20.02
N LYS A 222 -4.03 -14.38 20.75
CA LYS A 222 -4.03 -14.25 22.21
C LYS A 222 -4.55 -12.89 22.68
N ALA A 223 -4.12 -11.79 22.07
CA ALA A 223 -4.58 -10.44 22.42
C ALA A 223 -6.10 -10.28 22.22
N ILE A 224 -6.62 -10.77 21.09
CA ILE A 224 -8.05 -10.75 20.75
C ILE A 224 -8.84 -11.63 21.71
N LYS A 225 -8.39 -12.86 21.99
CA LYS A 225 -9.08 -13.76 22.94
C LYS A 225 -9.20 -13.14 24.33
N ILE A 226 -8.14 -12.49 24.82
CA ILE A 226 -8.16 -11.79 26.11
C ILE A 226 -9.19 -10.65 26.06
N TYR A 227 -9.15 -9.82 25.02
CA TYR A 227 -10.05 -8.67 24.90
C TYR A 227 -11.52 -9.08 24.79
N ARG A 228 -11.83 -10.11 24.00
CA ARG A 228 -13.19 -10.65 23.90
C ARG A 228 -13.71 -11.23 25.21
N ALA A 229 -12.82 -11.68 26.11
CA ALA A 229 -13.21 -12.23 27.40
C ALA A 229 -13.43 -11.17 28.48
N ASP A 230 -12.65 -10.08 28.48
CA ASP A 230 -12.66 -9.09 29.56
C ASP A 230 -13.11 -7.67 29.15
N GLY A 231 -13.29 -7.40 27.85
CA GLY A 231 -13.65 -6.08 27.33
C GLY A 231 -12.64 -4.97 27.63
N ASN A 232 -11.44 -5.30 28.14
CA ASN A 232 -10.50 -4.31 28.64
C ASN A 232 -9.70 -3.68 27.49
N TYR A 233 -10.22 -2.58 26.96
CA TYR A 233 -9.62 -1.89 25.83
C TYR A 233 -8.17 -1.43 26.05
N PRO A 234 -7.79 -0.76 27.17
CA PRO A 234 -6.38 -0.40 27.40
C PRO A 234 -5.43 -1.60 27.38
N LYS A 235 -5.87 -2.74 27.92
CA LYS A 235 -5.11 -4.00 27.89
C LYS A 235 -5.02 -4.57 26.48
N PHE A 236 -6.10 -4.51 25.70
CA PHE A 236 -6.10 -4.88 24.29
C PHE A 236 -5.13 -4.03 23.48
N TYR A 237 -5.23 -2.69 23.59
CA TYR A 237 -4.33 -1.74 22.93
C TYR A 237 -2.87 -2.10 23.20
N ARG A 238 -2.50 -2.32 24.46
CA ARG A 238 -1.13 -2.73 24.82
C ARG A 238 -0.76 -4.10 24.25
N ASN A 239 -1.63 -5.09 24.38
CA ASN A 239 -1.33 -6.46 23.97
C ASN A 239 -1.22 -6.59 22.44
N PHE A 240 -2.11 -5.93 21.70
CA PHE A 240 -2.04 -5.88 20.25
C PHE A 240 -0.88 -4.98 19.81
N LEU A 241 -0.97 -3.67 20.05
CA LEU A 241 -0.10 -2.70 19.38
C LEU A 241 1.36 -2.83 19.82
N ILE A 242 1.61 -3.11 21.09
CA ILE A 242 2.97 -3.11 21.67
C ILE A 242 3.56 -4.52 21.72
N LYS A 243 2.76 -5.53 22.09
CA LYS A 243 3.29 -6.89 22.34
C LYS A 243 3.13 -7.86 21.18
N SER A 244 2.23 -7.61 20.23
CA SER A 244 2.02 -8.52 19.10
C SER A 244 2.98 -8.21 17.94
N ASP A 245 3.29 -9.21 17.13
CA ASP A 245 4.15 -9.03 15.96
C ASP A 245 3.54 -8.09 14.93
N ASN A 246 2.24 -8.25 14.68
CA ASN A 246 1.51 -7.40 13.74
C ASN A 246 1.42 -5.97 14.25
N GLY A 247 1.10 -5.77 15.52
CA GLY A 247 1.03 -4.44 16.14
C GLY A 247 2.37 -3.70 16.11
N ARG A 248 3.47 -4.38 16.46
CA ARG A 248 4.82 -3.79 16.34
C ARG A 248 5.17 -3.47 14.89
N SER A 249 4.78 -4.33 13.95
CA SER A 249 4.96 -4.03 12.52
C SER A 249 4.13 -2.83 12.07
N SER A 250 2.88 -2.70 12.54
CA SER A 250 2.04 -1.52 12.28
C SER A 250 2.70 -0.27 12.81
N LEU A 251 3.18 -0.29 14.05
CA LEU A 251 3.89 0.83 14.67
C LEU A 251 5.11 1.27 13.86
N ARG A 252 5.88 0.32 13.33
CA ARG A 252 7.02 0.65 12.48
C ARG A 252 6.60 1.40 11.24
N ILE A 253 5.57 0.90 10.55
CA ILE A 253 5.06 1.50 9.31
C ILE A 253 4.43 2.86 9.57
N THR A 254 3.57 3.00 10.59
CA THR A 254 2.99 4.30 10.95
C THR A 254 4.09 5.31 11.29
N ASN A 255 5.13 4.87 12.02
CA ASN A 255 6.25 5.76 12.34
C ASN A 255 7.07 6.15 11.11
N THR A 256 7.28 5.22 10.17
CA THR A 256 7.91 5.52 8.88
C THR A 256 7.11 6.55 8.08
N PHE A 257 5.80 6.62 8.25
CA PHE A 257 4.92 7.59 7.59
C PHE A 257 4.76 8.89 8.40
N SER A 258 5.46 9.03 9.54
CA SER A 258 5.26 10.11 10.52
C SER A 258 3.80 10.26 10.98
N LEU A 259 3.11 9.12 11.11
CA LEU A 259 1.75 9.01 11.63
C LEU A 259 1.77 8.37 13.02
N LYS A 260 0.82 8.79 13.86
CA LYS A 260 0.60 8.22 15.19
C LYS A 260 -0.73 7.47 15.23
N VAL A 261 -0.70 6.25 15.77
CA VAL A 261 -1.92 5.51 16.13
C VAL A 261 -2.62 6.21 17.29
N THR A 262 -3.89 6.56 17.11
CA THR A 262 -4.75 7.20 18.12
C THR A 262 -5.65 6.19 18.81
N PHE A 263 -6.22 5.27 18.03
CA PHE A 263 -7.18 4.28 18.45
C PHE A 263 -7.01 3.02 17.59
N ILE A 264 -7.34 1.86 18.16
CA ILE A 264 -7.43 0.61 17.39
C ILE A 264 -8.83 0.03 17.57
N GLU A 265 -9.37 -0.51 16.49
CA GLU A 265 -10.68 -1.15 16.47
C GLU A 265 -10.49 -2.60 16.07
N LEU A 266 -11.11 -3.51 16.83
CA LEU A 266 -11.25 -4.91 16.45
C LEU A 266 -12.63 -5.03 15.79
N GLU A 267 -12.67 -5.47 14.53
CA GLU A 267 -13.96 -5.74 13.87
C GLU A 267 -14.70 -6.87 14.59
N ASP A 268 -16.03 -6.75 14.65
CA ASP A 268 -16.91 -7.65 15.40
C ASP A 268 -16.69 -9.13 15.03
N ILE A 269 -16.50 -9.39 13.74
CA ILE A 269 -16.31 -10.73 13.19
C ILE A 269 -14.87 -10.87 12.68
N GLY A 270 -14.22 -11.96 13.06
CA GLY A 270 -12.88 -12.33 12.56
C GLY A 270 -11.73 -11.78 13.39
N SER A 271 -10.65 -11.39 12.72
CA SER A 271 -9.38 -10.97 13.31
C SER A 271 -8.82 -9.69 12.69
N ASN A 272 -9.69 -8.91 12.04
CA ASN A 272 -9.32 -7.64 11.44
C ASN A 272 -9.14 -6.60 12.53
N VAL A 273 -8.01 -5.89 12.48
CA VAL A 273 -7.73 -4.79 13.41
C VAL A 273 -7.43 -3.54 12.61
N ARG A 274 -8.30 -2.54 12.71
CA ARG A 274 -8.14 -1.22 12.10
C ARG A 274 -7.42 -0.29 13.06
N LEU A 275 -6.49 0.49 12.54
CA LEU A 275 -5.71 1.49 13.27
C LEU A 275 -6.09 2.86 12.73
N TYR A 276 -6.57 3.72 13.61
CA TYR A 276 -6.88 5.12 13.29
C TYR A 276 -5.65 5.97 13.55
N LEU A 277 -5.36 6.86 12.61
CA LEU A 277 -4.10 7.59 12.56
C LEU A 277 -4.30 9.09 12.72
N LYS A 278 -3.21 9.78 13.05
CA LYS A 278 -3.10 11.22 12.91
C LYS A 278 -1.68 11.63 12.50
N PRO A 279 -1.51 12.76 11.79
CA PRO A 279 -0.20 13.37 11.57
C PRO A 279 0.54 13.58 12.89
N LYS A 280 1.85 13.30 12.89
CA LYS A 280 2.70 13.55 14.06
C LYS A 280 3.80 14.56 13.72
N MET A 281 3.84 15.62 14.52
CA MET A 281 4.91 16.62 14.54
C MET A 281 5.56 16.70 15.94
N PRO A 282 6.88 16.93 16.05
CA PRO A 282 7.85 16.96 14.94
C PRO A 282 7.94 15.60 14.23
N LEU A 283 8.46 15.60 12.99
CA LEU A 283 8.66 14.39 12.21
C LEU A 283 9.41 13.35 13.05
N ILE A 284 9.03 12.09 12.92
CA ILE A 284 9.64 11.02 13.71
C ILE A 284 11.04 10.77 13.16
N SER A 285 12.07 10.95 13.99
CA SER A 285 13.46 10.65 13.60
C SER A 285 13.60 9.20 13.11
N THR A 286 14.39 9.01 12.06
CA THR A 286 14.81 7.70 11.54
C THR A 286 15.72 6.94 12.51
N GLU A 287 16.39 7.65 13.43
CA GLU A 287 17.38 7.08 14.37
C GLU A 287 16.75 6.40 15.59
N LYS A 288 15.48 6.69 15.90
CA LYS A 288 14.85 6.13 17.10
C LYS A 288 14.55 4.65 16.86
N SER A 289 15.35 3.77 17.48
CA SER A 289 15.15 2.33 17.34
C SER A 289 13.74 1.93 17.75
N LEU A 290 13.06 1.22 16.85
CA LEU A 290 11.71 0.73 17.07
C LEU A 290 11.81 -0.58 17.84
N PRO A 291 10.79 -0.96 18.64
CA PRO A 291 10.88 -2.16 19.47
C PRO A 291 11.28 -3.37 18.61
N PRO A 292 12.32 -4.12 19.02
CA PRO A 292 12.87 -5.21 18.23
C PRO A 292 11.80 -6.25 17.93
N ARG A 293 11.94 -6.98 16.83
CA ARG A 293 11.15 -8.19 16.60
C ARG A 293 11.53 -9.15 17.73
N GLY A 294 10.60 -9.42 18.63
CA GLY A 294 10.83 -10.35 19.72
C GLY A 294 11.00 -11.70 19.07
N GLU A 295 12.14 -12.35 19.27
CA GLU A 295 12.37 -13.66 18.69
C GLU A 295 11.32 -14.64 19.22
N MET A 296 10.69 -15.36 18.28
CA MET A 296 9.64 -16.32 18.58
C MET A 296 10.15 -17.50 19.42
N HIS A 297 11.48 -17.71 19.49
CA HIS A 297 12.12 -18.81 20.22
C HIS A 297 12.21 -18.60 21.73
N GLU A 298 12.13 -17.37 22.25
CA GLU A 298 12.16 -17.17 23.71
C GLU A 298 10.83 -17.48 24.39
N TYR A 299 9.71 -17.52 23.66
CA TYR A 299 8.40 -17.69 24.28
C TYR A 299 8.04 -19.17 24.53
N THR A 300 8.50 -20.09 23.67
CA THR A 300 8.34 -21.53 23.88
C THR A 300 9.23 -22.05 25.01
N SER A 301 10.45 -21.50 25.16
CA SER A 301 11.36 -21.84 26.25
C SER A 301 10.90 -21.28 27.61
N ARG A 302 10.29 -20.09 27.65
CA ARG A 302 9.72 -19.54 28.88
C ARG A 302 8.45 -20.27 29.33
N LEU A 303 7.60 -20.72 28.40
CA LEU A 303 6.42 -21.53 28.74
C LEU A 303 6.79 -22.95 29.18
N SER A 304 7.83 -23.57 28.63
CA SER A 304 8.32 -24.87 29.12
C SER A 304 8.99 -24.75 30.50
N ARG A 305 9.67 -23.62 30.76
CA ARG A 305 10.29 -23.33 32.06
C ARG A 305 9.25 -22.96 33.14
N ILE A 306 8.21 -22.20 32.79
CA ILE A 306 7.08 -21.89 33.69
C ILE A 306 6.21 -23.14 33.95
N ARG A 307 5.97 -23.99 32.94
CA ARG A 307 5.27 -25.28 33.14
C ARG A 307 6.05 -26.23 34.06
N ARG A 308 7.39 -26.29 33.95
CA ARG A 308 8.24 -27.09 34.85
C ARG A 308 8.35 -26.52 36.26
N GLN A 309 8.24 -25.20 36.45
CA GLN A 309 8.21 -24.59 37.78
C GLN A 309 6.85 -24.77 38.47
N ALA A 310 5.73 -24.66 37.73
CA ALA A 310 4.39 -24.86 38.28
C ALA A 310 4.09 -26.33 38.63
N SER A 311 4.73 -27.30 37.98
CA SER A 311 4.58 -28.73 38.29
C SER A 311 5.51 -29.24 39.39
N ARG A 312 6.39 -28.39 39.95
CA ARG A 312 7.22 -28.71 41.12
C ARG A 312 6.70 -28.10 42.43
N CYS A 313 5.59 -27.35 42.41
CA CYS A 313 5.00 -26.74 43.61
C CYS A 313 3.65 -27.35 44.03
N THR A 314 3.33 -28.54 43.56
CA THR A 314 2.21 -29.34 44.09
C THR A 314 2.66 -30.79 44.23
N ILE A 315 3.07 -31.16 45.43
CA ILE A 315 2.82 -32.40 46.18
C ILE A 315 3.74 -32.36 47.42
N SER A 316 3.10 -32.47 48.59
CA SER A 316 3.56 -32.59 50.00
C SER A 316 4.98 -32.20 50.37
#